data_AF-A0A353EWE2-F1
#
_entry.id   AF-A0A353EWE2-F1
#
_cell.length_a   1.000
_cell.length_b   1.000
_cell.length_c   1.000
_cell.angle_alpha   90.00
_cell.angle_beta   90.00
_cell.angle_gamma   90.00
#
_symmetry.space_group_name_H-M   'P 1'
#
loop_
_entity.id
_entity.type
_entity.pdbx_description
1 polymer ?
#
loop_
_entity_poly.entity_id
_entity_poly.type
_entity_poly.pdbx_seq_one_letter_code
_entity_poly.pdbx_strand_id
1 'polypeptide(L)'
;MELAVYIMRQTLLLLIDVVDVAFLLRAIFSWFDPERSGRFSTFLYLVTEPMIVPVRALCYKKNWFQSTPLDVPFLITILLLSLLQTIIRIL
;
A
#
# COMPACT_ATOMS: atom_id res chain seq x y z
N MET A 1 -18.63 -7.89 -24.35
CA MET A 1 -18.25 -6.69 -23.58
C MET A 1 -18.26 -7.00 -22.09
N GLU A 2 -19.38 -7.49 -21.53
CA GLU A 2 -19.51 -7.87 -20.10
C GLU A 2 -18.40 -8.76 -19.55
N LEU A 3 -18.03 -9.85 -20.25
CA LEU A 3 -16.98 -10.77 -19.80
C LEU A 3 -15.62 -10.07 -19.67
N ALA A 4 -15.27 -9.20 -20.61
CA ALA A 4 -13.99 -8.48 -20.59
C ALA A 4 -13.92 -7.51 -19.41
N VAL A 5 -15.02 -6.80 -19.12
CA VAL A 5 -15.12 -5.90 -17.97
C VAL A 5 -14.99 -6.67 -16.67
N TYR A 6 -15.66 -7.82 -16.55
CA TYR A 6 -15.56 -8.70 -15.39
C TYR A 6 -14.12 -9.16 -15.13
N ILE A 7 -13.44 -9.67 -16.17
CA ILE A 7 -12.05 -10.16 -16.06
C ILE A 7 -11.12 -9.01 -15.69
N MET A 8 -11.28 -7.83 -16.29
CA MET A 8 -10.47 -6.65 -15.99
C MET A 8 -10.65 -6.21 -14.54
N ARG A 9 -11.89 -6.13 -14.06
CA ARG A 9 -12.20 -5.80 -12.65
C ARG A 9 -11.57 -6.80 -11.70
N GLN A 10 -11.75 -8.09 -11.96
CA GLN A 10 -11.21 -9.15 -11.10
C GLN A 10 -9.68 -9.13 -11.07
N THR A 11 -9.05 -8.89 -12.21
CA THR A 11 -7.58 -8.77 -12.31
C THR A 11 -7.09 -7.58 -11.50
N LEU A 12 -7.77 -6.43 -11.62
CA LEU A 12 -7.41 -5.23 -10.87
C LEU A 12 -7.54 -5.46 -9.35
N LEU A 13 -8.64 -6.05 -8.90
CA LEU A 13 -8.84 -6.38 -7.49
C LEU A 13 -7.76 -7.33 -6.97
N LEU A 14 -7.44 -8.38 -7.73
CA LEU A 14 -6.39 -9.33 -7.35
C LEU A 14 -5.02 -8.66 -7.23
N LEU A 15 -4.69 -7.73 -8.13
CA LEU A 15 -3.44 -6.98 -8.05
C LEU A 15 -3.37 -6.12 -6.78
N ILE A 16 -4.47 -5.47 -6.40
CA ILE A 16 -4.49 -4.67 -5.16
C ILE A 16 -4.42 -5.60 -3.95
N ASP A 17 -5.13 -6.73 -3.94
CA ASP A 17 -5.08 -7.72 -2.86
C ASP A 17 -3.63 -8.21 -2.61
N VAL A 18 -2.86 -8.46 -3.68
CA VAL A 18 -1.43 -8.84 -3.57
C VAL A 18 -0.59 -7.73 -2.93
N VAL A 19 -0.83 -6.47 -3.31
CA VAL A 19 -0.15 -5.31 -2.73
C VAL A 19 -0.51 -5.14 -1.26
N ASP A 20 -1.78 -5.30 -0.87
CA ASP A 20 -2.23 -5.22 0.52
C ASP A 20 -1.59 -6.30 1.40
N VAL A 21 -1.48 -7.53 0.88
CA VAL A 21 -0.72 -8.59 1.55
C VAL A 21 0.74 -8.18 1.72
N ALA A 22 1.37 -7.54 0.72
CA ALA A 22 2.74 -7.03 0.86
C ALA A 22 2.85 -5.92 1.93
N PHE A 23 1.84 -5.04 2.06
CA PHE A 23 1.77 -4.06 3.15
C PHE A 23 1.69 -4.73 4.52
N LEU A 24 0.83 -5.75 4.66
CA LEU A 24 0.69 -6.50 5.91
C LEU A 24 1.99 -7.22 6.28
N LEU A 25 2.59 -7.93 5.33
CA LEU A 25 3.87 -8.60 5.52
C LEU A 25 4.95 -7.59 5.90
N ARG A 26 5.03 -6.44 5.24
CA ARG A 26 5.99 -5.38 5.58
C ARG A 26 5.80 -4.89 7.02
N ALA A 27 4.55 -4.68 7.45
CA ALA A 27 4.25 -4.25 8.80
C ALA A 27 4.74 -5.28 9.84
N ILE A 28 4.46 -6.57 9.61
CA ILE A 28 4.91 -7.65 10.49
C ILE A 28 6.44 -7.74 10.50
N PHE A 29 7.09 -7.75 9.33
CA PHE A 29 8.54 -7.88 9.21
C PHE A 29 9.31 -6.67 9.72
N SER A 30 8.69 -5.49 9.78
CA SER A 30 9.32 -4.30 10.36
C SER A 30 9.74 -4.47 11.83
N TRP A 31 9.13 -5.42 12.55
CA TRP A 31 9.50 -5.76 13.92
C TRP A 31 10.69 -6.74 14.00
N PHE A 32 10.88 -7.58 12.97
CA PHE A 32 11.93 -8.61 12.95
C PHE A 32 13.20 -8.17 12.23
N ASP A 33 13.08 -7.35 11.19
CA ASP A 33 14.20 -6.79 10.41
C ASP A 33 14.02 -5.27 10.24
N PRO A 34 14.15 -4.50 11.34
CA PRO A 34 13.92 -3.04 11.32
C PRO A 34 14.93 -2.31 10.42
N GLU A 35 16.15 -2.85 10.27
CA GLU A 35 17.21 -2.30 9.44
C GLU A 35 17.04 -2.62 7.94
N ARG A 36 16.05 -3.46 7.58
CA ARG A 36 15.77 -3.88 6.19
C ARG A 36 16.97 -4.58 5.54
N SER A 37 17.73 -5.32 6.33
CA SER A 37 18.95 -6.02 5.92
C SER A 37 18.66 -7.27 5.06
N GLY A 38 17.48 -7.86 5.24
CA GLY A 38 17.04 -9.06 4.53
C GLY A 38 16.47 -8.76 3.15
N ARG A 39 16.81 -9.60 2.17
CA ARG A 39 16.29 -9.50 0.78
C ARG A 39 14.76 -9.49 0.72
N PHE A 40 14.10 -10.24 1.61
CA PHE A 40 12.64 -10.30 1.66
C PHE A 40 12.03 -8.98 2.15
N SER A 41 12.58 -8.40 3.21
CA SER A 41 12.20 -7.05 3.66
C SER A 41 12.41 -6.04 2.54
N THR A 42 13.59 -6.01 1.92
CA THR A 42 13.87 -5.11 0.78
C THR A 42 12.84 -5.26 -0.34
N PHE A 43 12.48 -6.50 -0.70
CA PHE A 43 11.45 -6.77 -1.71
C PHE A 43 10.08 -6.17 -1.32
N LEU A 44 9.65 -6.35 -0.07
CA LEU A 44 8.39 -5.77 0.41
C LEU A 44 8.39 -4.24 0.33
N TYR A 45 9.51 -3.59 0.66
CA TYR A 45 9.67 -2.15 0.48
C TYR A 45 9.62 -1.73 -0.99
N LEU A 46 10.29 -2.47 -1.89
CA LEU A 46 10.28 -2.18 -3.34
C LEU A 46 8.86 -2.23 -3.93
N VAL A 47 8.03 -3.17 -3.48
CA VAL A 47 6.64 -3.31 -3.95
C VAL A 47 5.73 -2.23 -3.36
N THR A 48 5.90 -1.89 -2.08
CA THR A 48 4.96 -1.03 -1.35
C THR A 48 5.31 0.46 -1.39
N GLU A 49 6.60 0.84 -1.46
CA GLU A 49 7.05 2.24 -1.47
C GLU A 49 6.47 3.10 -2.60
N PRO A 50 6.37 2.62 -3.86
CA PRO A 50 5.78 3.42 -4.93
C PRO A 50 4.35 3.92 -4.63
N MET A 51 3.59 3.17 -3.82
CA MET A 51 2.25 3.57 -3.38
C MET A 51 2.28 4.58 -2.23
N ILE A 52 3.30 4.50 -1.36
CA ILE A 52 3.43 5.35 -0.16
C ILE A 52 4.03 6.72 -0.50
N VAL A 53 5.02 6.76 -1.39
CA VAL A 53 5.74 8.00 -1.78
C VAL A 53 4.80 9.17 -2.15
N PRO A 54 3.75 9.01 -2.99
CA PRO A 54 2.87 10.13 -3.30
C PRO A 54 2.12 10.67 -2.07
N VAL A 55 1.66 9.77 -1.19
CA VAL A 55 1.00 10.14 0.07
C VAL A 55 1.98 10.85 1.00
N ARG A 56 3.21 10.31 1.13
CA ARG A 56 4.28 10.89 1.94
C ARG A 56 4.66 12.28 1.46
N ALA A 57 4.79 12.47 0.15
CA ALA A 57 5.08 13.77 -0.46
C ALA A 57 3.96 14.79 -0.18
N LEU A 58 2.70 14.36 -0.23
CA LEU A 58 1.55 15.21 0.11
C LEU A 58 1.56 15.62 1.59
N CYS A 59 1.75 14.67 2.51
CA CYS A 59 1.87 14.94 3.94
C CYS A 59 3.03 15.92 4.21
N TYR A 60 4.18 15.70 3.58
CA TYR A 60 5.35 16.56 3.72
C TYR A 60 5.05 18.00 3.26
N LYS A 61 4.47 18.16 2.06
CA LYS A 61 4.10 19.46 1.49
C LYS A 61 3.11 20.24 2.37
N LYS A 62 2.26 19.53 3.12
CA LYS A 62 1.27 20.13 4.03
C LYS A 62 1.78 20.27 5.47
N ASN A 63 3.02 19.90 5.75
CA ASN A 63 3.59 19.82 7.10
C ASN A 63 2.74 18.96 8.06
N TRP A 64 2.09 17.92 7.53
CA TRP A 64 1.29 17.00 8.33
C TRP A 64 2.14 15.86 8.88
N PHE A 65 1.87 15.47 10.13
CA PHE A 65 2.44 14.28 10.79
C PHE A 65 3.98 14.23 10.89
N GLN A 66 4.65 15.38 10.77
CA GLN A 66 6.12 15.47 10.83
C GLN A 66 6.68 15.18 12.23
N SER A 67 5.90 15.45 13.27
CA SER A 67 6.29 15.29 14.69
C SER A 67 5.83 13.96 15.29
N THR A 68 5.22 13.07 14.51
CA THR A 68 4.71 11.79 15.02
C THR A 68 5.71 10.67 14.75
N PRO A 69 5.96 9.77 15.71
CA PRO A 69 6.82 8.60 15.49
C PRO A 69 6.15 7.53 14.59
N LEU A 70 4.86 7.70 14.28
CA LEU A 70 4.10 6.80 13.42
C LEU A 70 4.32 7.13 11.94
N ASP A 71 4.45 6.11 11.10
CA ASP A 71 4.43 6.26 9.64
C ASP A 71 2.99 6.47 9.15
N VAL A 72 2.41 7.63 9.45
CA VAL A 72 1.04 7.99 9.06
C VAL A 72 0.81 7.90 7.54
N PRO A 73 1.76 8.31 6.66
CA PRO A 73 1.63 8.10 5.22
C PRO A 73 1.41 6.62 4.83
N PHE A 74 2.06 5.68 5.50
CA PHE A 74 1.84 4.25 5.27
C PHE A 74 0.39 3.85 5.60
N LEU A 75 -0.14 4.29 6.76
CA LEU A 75 -1.52 4.01 7.15
C LEU A 75 -2.54 4.63 6.20
N ILE A 76 -2.34 5.89 5.79
CA ILE A 76 -3.20 6.57 4.81
C ILE A 76 -3.19 5.80 3.49
N THR A 77 -2.03 5.29 3.05
CA THR A 77 -1.92 4.53 1.80
C THR A 77 -2.77 3.26 1.84
N ILE A 78 -2.71 2.49 2.93
CA ILE A 78 -3.55 1.29 3.11
C ILE A 78 -5.04 1.66 3.06
N LEU A 79 -5.44 2.73 3.75
CA LEU A 79 -6.83 3.20 3.75
C LEU A 79 -7.29 3.59 2.34
N LEU A 80 -6.44 4.29 1.57
CA LEU A 80 -6.75 4.67 0.19
C LEU A 80 -6.89 3.45 -0.73
N LEU A 81 -6.02 2.44 -0.59
CA LEU A 81 -6.13 1.18 -1.34
C LEU A 81 -7.41 0.41 -0.99
N SER A 82 -7.77 0.36 0.30
CA SER A 82 -9.03 -0.26 0.75
C SER A 82 -10.27 0.46 0.20
N LEU A 83 -10.25 1.80 0.18
CA LEU A 83 -11.32 2.59 -0.43
C LEU A 83 -11.40 2.35 -1.93
N LEU A 84 -10.26 2.31 -2.63
CA LEU A 84 -10.19 2.02 -4.06
C LEU A 84 -10.78 0.66 -4.39
N GLN A 85 -10.43 -0.39 -3.63
CA GLN A 85 -11.03 -1.71 -3.80
C GLN A 85 -12.55 -1.69 -3.59
N THR A 86 -13.02 -0.99 -2.55
CA THR A 86 -14.45 -0.87 -2.26
C THR A 86 -15.19 -0.23 -3.43
N ILE A 87 -14.64 0.85 -3.98
CA ILE A 87 -15.19 1.53 -5.15
C ILE A 87 -15.23 0.59 -6.36
N ILE A 88 -14.14 -0.12 -6.64
CA ILE A 88 -14.07 -1.07 -7.76
C ILE A 88 -15.06 -2.23 -7.59
N ARG A 89 -15.33 -2.70 -6.37
CA ARG A 89 -16.29 -3.79 -6.10
C ARG A 89 -17.74 -3.36 -6.27
N ILE A 90 -18.05 -2.08 -6.01
CA ILE A 90 -19.40 -1.52 -6.09
C ILE A 90 -19.76 -1.11 -7.53
N LEU A 91 -18.78 -0.66 -8.30
CA LEU A 91 -18.93 -0.32 -9.73
C LEU A 91 -19.04 -1.56 -10.62
#